data_AF-A0A916SRW7-F1
#
_entry.id   AF-A0A916SRW7-F1
#
_cell.length_a   1.000
_cell.length_b   1.000
_cell.length_c   1.000
_cell.angle_alpha   90.00
_cell.angle_beta   90.00
_cell.angle_gamma   90.00
#
_symmetry.space_group_name_H-M   'P 1'
#
loop_
_entity.id
_entity.type
_entity.pdbx_description
1 polymer ?
#
loop_
_entity_poly.entity_id
_entity_poly.type
_entity_poly.pdbx_seq_one_letter_code
_entity_poly.pdbx_strand_id
1 'polypeptide(L)'
;MNIREGPVGTWSMIGPLDERYATIDFVRRGTELGYRVTNADGAVIGYYRTLMSAAKAAHSWFTSTRGPTGMPYVGWIGVEQR
;
A
#
# COMPACT_ATOMS: atom_id res chain seq x y z
N MET A 1 -2.80 -2.05 8.57
CA MET A 1 -1.61 -1.48 7.88
C MET A 1 -0.47 -1.42 8.89
N ASN A 2 0.60 -2.18 8.71
CA ASN A 2 1.78 -2.13 9.57
C ASN A 2 2.96 -1.54 8.78
N ILE A 3 3.76 -0.69 9.42
CA ILE A 3 4.92 -0.03 8.82
C ILE A 3 6.13 -0.23 9.74
N ARG A 4 7.24 -0.70 9.17
CA ARG A 4 8.52 -0.87 9.88
C ARG A 4 9.51 0.16 9.36
N GLU A 5 10.12 0.91 10.27
CA GLU A 5 11.23 1.81 9.94
C GLU A 5 12.52 1.00 9.71
N GLY A 6 13.27 1.37 8.68
CA GLY A 6 14.57 0.80 8.35
C GLY A 6 15.68 1.84 8.51
N PRO A 7 16.71 1.82 7.64
CA PRO A 7 17.66 2.93 7.54
C PRO A 7 16.94 4.27 7.38
N VAL A 8 17.60 5.36 7.78
CA VAL A 8 17.04 6.72 7.70
C VAL A 8 16.41 6.98 6.33
N GLY A 9 15.13 7.37 6.35
CA GLY A 9 14.38 7.64 5.13
C GLY A 9 13.82 6.40 4.44
N THR A 10 13.84 5.22 5.04
CA THR A 10 13.30 4.00 4.45
C THR A 10 12.25 3.37 5.36
N TRP A 11 11.13 2.97 4.78
CA TRP A 11 10.07 2.24 5.48
C TRP A 11 9.62 1.02 4.68
N SER A 12 9.32 -0.07 5.38
CA SER A 12 8.73 -1.28 4.80
C SER A 12 7.28 -1.40 5.21
N MET A 13 6.40 -1.62 4.23
CA MET A 13 4.99 -1.93 4.47
C MET A 13 4.85 -3.44 4.65
N ILE A 14 4.37 -3.84 5.83
CA ILE A 14 4.30 -5.25 6.24
C ILE A 14 2.85 -5.72 6.25
N GLY A 15 2.62 -6.85 5.60
CA GLY A 15 1.33 -7.52 5.49
C GLY A 15 0.99 -8.34 6.74
N PRO A 16 -0.20 -8.94 6.78
CA PRO A 16 -0.66 -9.74 7.92
C PRO A 16 0.16 -11.00 8.18
N LEU A 17 0.85 -11.54 7.15
CA LEU A 17 1.66 -12.76 7.25
C LEU A 17 3.16 -12.43 7.41
N ASP A 18 3.45 -11.24 7.95
CA ASP A 18 4.78 -10.66 8.08
C ASP A 18 5.52 -10.45 6.74
N GLU A 19 4.81 -10.48 5.61
CA GLU A 19 5.41 -10.29 4.30
C GLU A 19 5.59 -8.80 3.97
N ARG A 20 6.76 -8.42 3.47
CA ARG A 20 6.97 -7.07 2.92
C ARG A 20 6.27 -6.98 1.57
N TYR A 21 5.33 -6.05 1.43
CA TYR A 21 4.60 -5.86 0.18
C TYR A 21 4.93 -4.57 -0.56
N ALA A 22 5.51 -3.59 0.12
CA ALA A 22 5.99 -2.36 -0.48
C ALA A 22 7.13 -1.75 0.34
N THR A 23 7.93 -0.94 -0.32
CA THR A 23 9.00 -0.13 0.29
C THR A 23 8.76 1.34 -0.05
N ILE A 24 8.97 2.21 0.94
CA ILE A 24 8.89 3.67 0.80
C ILE A 24 10.28 4.24 1.07
N ASP A 25 10.83 4.97 0.11
CA ASP A 25 12.12 5.64 0.23
C ASP A 25 11.94 7.15 0.19
N PHE A 26 12.59 7.87 1.10
CA PHE A 26 12.76 9.32 1.01
C PHE A 26 13.79 9.63 -0.07
N VAL A 27 13.39 10.41 -1.06
CA VAL A 27 14.20 10.68 -2.25
C VAL A 27 14.24 12.16 -2.55
N ARG A 28 15.35 12.59 -3.18
CA ARG A 28 15.47 13.89 -3.82
C ARG A 28 15.33 13.72 -5.33
N ARG A 29 14.48 14.51 -5.97
CA ARG A 29 14.36 14.63 -7.43
C ARG A 29 14.55 16.09 -7.81
N GLY A 30 15.73 16.43 -8.32
CA GLY A 30 16.13 17.82 -8.55
C GLY A 30 16.16 18.61 -7.23
N THR A 31 15.38 19.69 -7.16
CA THR A 31 15.25 20.53 -5.96
C THR A 31 14.18 20.02 -4.99
N GLU A 32 13.41 19.00 -5.36
CA GLU A 32 12.28 18.52 -4.59
C GLU A 32 12.61 17.30 -3.74
N LEU A 33 12.11 17.30 -2.50
CA LEU A 33 12.12 16.15 -1.61
C LEU A 33 10.74 15.47 -1.62
N GLY A 34 10.73 14.15 -1.46
CA GLY A 34 9.51 13.37 -1.45
C GLY A 34 9.76 11.90 -1.14
N TYR A 35 8.77 11.09 -1.45
CA TYR A 35 8.74 9.67 -1.10
C TYR A 35 8.45 8.87 -2.36
N ARG A 36 9.32 7.91 -2.68
CA ARG A 36 9.10 6.92 -3.73
C ARG A 36 8.50 5.67 -3.11
N VAL A 37 7.48 5.11 -3.75
CA VAL A 37 6.90 3.83 -3.36
C VAL A 37 7.24 2.78 -4.41
N THR A 38 7.75 1.64 -3.98
CA THR A 38 7.97 0.46 -4.80
C THR A 38 7.22 -0.74 -4.23
N ASN A 39 6.74 -1.65 -5.08
CA ASN A 39 6.15 -2.90 -4.64
C ASN A 39 7.23 -3.91 -4.21
N ALA A 40 6.80 -5.11 -3.79
CA ALA A 40 7.72 -6.19 -3.40
C ALA A 40 8.72 -6.59 -4.51
N ASP A 41 8.30 -6.49 -5.77
CA ASP A 41 9.10 -6.81 -6.96
C ASP A 41 10.02 -5.65 -7.41
N GLY A 42 9.97 -4.51 -6.71
CA GLY A 42 10.76 -3.31 -7.03
C GLY A 42 10.14 -2.39 -8.09
N ALA A 43 8.95 -2.71 -8.61
CA ALA A 43 8.22 -1.84 -9.53
C ALA A 43 7.72 -0.59 -8.82
N VAL A 44 7.89 0.58 -9.45
CA VAL A 44 7.47 1.86 -8.88
C VAL A 44 5.95 1.98 -8.92
N ILE A 45 5.33 2.17 -7.75
CA ILE A 45 3.91 2.49 -7.61
C ILE A 45 3.67 3.99 -7.81
N GLY A 46 4.57 4.84 -7.29
CA GLY A 46 4.44 6.28 -7.47
C GLY A 46 5.41 7.12 -6.61
N TYR A 47 5.23 8.44 -6.72
CA TYR A 47 5.95 9.45 -5.95
C TYR A 47 4.97 10.35 -5.21
N TYR A 48 5.28 10.68 -3.95
CA TYR A 48 4.39 11.42 -3.06
C TYR A 48 5.17 12.47 -2.27
N ARG A 49 4.48 13.53 -1.85
CA ARG A 49 5.07 14.63 -1.07
C ARG A 49 5.10 14.36 0.42
N THR A 50 4.28 13.42 0.90
CA THR A 50 4.19 13.05 2.31
C THR A 50 4.30 11.55 2.48
N LEU A 51 4.88 11.14 3.62
CA LEU A 51 4.96 9.73 3.99
C LEU A 51 3.57 9.10 4.12
N MET A 52 2.59 9.86 4.64
CA MET A 52 1.21 9.39 4.77
C MET A 52 0.57 9.08 3.42
N SER A 53 0.74 9.95 2.42
CA SER A 53 0.23 9.69 1.06
C SER A 53 0.91 8.49 0.42
N ALA A 54 2.23 8.32 0.63
CA ALA A 54 2.98 7.17 0.17
C ALA A 54 2.48 5.86 0.80
N ALA A 55 2.29 5.83 2.12
CA ALA A 55 1.78 4.68 2.84
C ALA A 55 0.35 4.30 2.42
N LYS A 56 -0.53 5.29 2.26
CA LYS A 56 -1.90 5.07 1.76
C LYS A 56 -1.88 4.46 0.36
N ALA A 57 -1.07 5.00 -0.55
CA ALA A 57 -0.99 4.48 -1.91
C ALA A 57 -0.40 3.07 -1.97
N ALA A 58 0.65 2.79 -1.19
CA ALA A 58 1.19 1.45 -1.05
C ALA A 58 0.13 0.44 -0.56
N HIS A 59 -0.66 0.84 0.43
CA HIS A 59 -1.72 -0.01 0.98
C HIS A 59 -2.89 -0.20 0.00
N SER A 60 -3.33 0.84 -0.70
CA SER A 60 -4.35 0.74 -1.75
C SER A 60 -3.90 -0.12 -2.93
N TRP A 61 -2.63 -0.04 -3.32
CA TRP A 61 -2.05 -0.93 -4.32
C TRP A 61 -2.07 -2.39 -3.85
N PHE A 62 -1.68 -2.65 -2.61
CA PHE A 62 -1.69 -3.99 -2.02
C PHE A 62 -3.08 -4.63 -1.98
N THR A 63 -4.12 -3.87 -1.61
CA THR A 63 -5.48 -4.38 -1.53
C THR A 63 -6.13 -4.56 -2.90
N SER A 64 -5.86 -3.66 -3.85
CA SER A 64 -6.39 -3.79 -5.22
C SER A 64 -5.78 -4.96 -5.99
N THR A 65 -4.49 -5.26 -5.78
CA THR A 65 -3.81 -6.38 -6.44
C THR A 65 -4.15 -7.75 -5.87
N ARG A 66 -4.57 -7.83 -4.60
CA ARG A 66 -5.03 -9.08 -3.96
C ARG A 66 -6.54 -9.33 -4.12
N GLY A 67 -7.27 -8.43 -4.78
CA GLY A 67 -8.74 -8.49 -4.89
C GLY A 67 -9.44 -8.52 -3.52
N PRO A 68 -10.78 -8.61 -3.48
CA PRO A 68 -11.51 -8.90 -2.26
C PRO A 68 -11.25 -10.36 -1.86
N THR A 69 -10.09 -10.66 -1.28
CA THR A 69 -9.84 -11.96 -0.65
C THR A 69 -10.52 -11.95 0.71
N GLY A 70 -11.83 -12.23 0.70
CA GLY A 70 -12.65 -12.32 1.89
C GLY A 70 -14.06 -12.88 1.68
N MET A 71 -14.74 -12.65 0.55
CA MET A 71 -16.07 -13.23 0.26
C MET A 71 -16.36 -13.23 -1.25
N PRO A 72 -16.97 -14.29 -1.84
CA PRO A 72 -17.82 -14.07 -3.01
C PRO A 72 -18.94 -13.11 -2.60
N TYR A 73 -19.17 -12.04 -3.36
CA TYR A 73 -20.39 -11.24 -3.28
C TYR A 73 -21.58 -12.13 -3.71
N VAL A 74 -22.06 -12.98 -2.81
CA VAL A 74 -23.40 -13.57 -2.86
C VAL A 74 -24.32 -12.58 -2.16
N GLY A 75 -25.27 -12.05 -2.93
CA GLY A 75 -26.18 -11.01 -2.52
C GLY A 75 -27.00 -11.37 -1.28
N TRP A 76 -26.95 -10.48 -0.30
CA TRP A 76 -28.08 -10.22 0.60
C TRP A 76 -28.47 -8.75 0.41
N ILE A 77 -29.36 -8.51 -0.55
CA ILE A 77 -30.59 -7.72 -0.35
C ILE A 77 -31.59 -8.12 -1.45
N GLY A 78 -32.45 -9.05 -1.08
CA GLY A 78 -33.69 -9.40 -1.77
C GLY A 78 -34.64 -9.95 -0.72
N VAL A 79 -34.95 -9.12 0.29
CA VAL A 79 -36.08 -9.36 1.19
C VAL A 79 -37.35 -9.16 0.37
N GLU A 80 -37.93 -10.27 -0.10
CA GLU A 80 -39.33 -10.29 -0.52
C GLU A 80 -40.17 -10.61 0.72
N GLN A 81 -40.95 -9.62 1.13
CA GLN A 81 -41.95 -9.76 2.19
C GLN A 81 -43.11 -10.61 1.66
N ARG A 82 -43.51 -11.63 2.43
CA ARG A 82 -44.79 -12.31 2.30
C ARG A 82 -45.57 -12.16 3.60
#